data_AF-A0A6M1TXX9-F1
#
_entry.id   AF-A0A6M1TXX9-F1
#
_cell.length_a   1.000
_cell.length_b   1.000
_cell.length_c   1.000
_cell.angle_alpha   90.00
_cell.angle_beta   90.00
_cell.angle_gamma   90.00
#
_symmetry.space_group_name_H-M   'P 1'
#
loop_
_entity.id
_entity.type
_entity.pdbx_description
1 polymer ?
#
loop_
_entity_poly.entity_id
_entity_poly.type
_entity_poly.pdbx_seq_one_letter_code
_entity_poly.pdbx_strand_id
1 'polypeptide(L)'
;MPAPAVSWYKTDNVTALPKWEIGTIDAGSTSPALGVLIWNNRGGTSDLSTMTNCTITTKDSAGGDTGELVTNTWIEVRVDSMGETGFTKIGGSVTKAIQAGGNTVNATGTYSPNTKEILGVANDGSIANSKGNFAQVTLQANVPATATAGNVNFLTRVAYQYV
;
A
#
# COMPACT_ATOMS: atom_id res chain seq x y z
N MET A 1 13.47 11.49 -16.00
CA MET A 1 13.28 11.80 -14.56
C MET A 1 13.78 10.59 -13.76
N PRO A 2 14.37 10.74 -12.56
CA PRO A 2 14.88 9.60 -11.80
C PRO A 2 13.73 8.70 -11.33
N ALA A 3 14.02 7.41 -11.11
CA ALA A 3 13.01 6.41 -10.76
C ALA A 3 12.29 6.74 -9.42
N PRO A 4 11.04 6.26 -9.23
CA PRO A 4 10.31 6.44 -7.98
C PRO A 4 11.07 5.91 -6.76
N ALA A 5 10.98 6.61 -5.64
CA ALA A 5 11.54 6.19 -4.35
C ALA A 5 10.41 5.76 -3.42
N VAL A 6 10.09 4.47 -3.42
CA VAL A 6 8.96 3.91 -2.66
C VAL A 6 9.35 3.63 -1.21
N SER A 7 8.50 4.06 -0.28
CA SER A 7 8.68 3.77 1.15
C SER A 7 7.33 3.54 1.85
N TRP A 8 7.38 2.80 2.97
CA TRP A 8 6.20 2.33 3.68
C TRP A 8 6.26 2.81 5.13
N TYR A 9 5.22 3.48 5.60
CA TYR A 9 5.10 4.01 6.95
C TYR A 9 3.75 3.66 7.55
N LYS A 10 3.64 3.63 8.89
CA LYS A 10 2.32 3.64 9.54
C LYS A 10 1.60 4.95 9.26
N THR A 11 0.30 4.99 9.54
CA THR A 11 -0.53 6.19 9.45
C THR A 11 -0.10 7.32 10.41
N ASP A 12 0.77 7.04 11.38
CA ASP A 12 1.44 8.06 12.19
C ASP A 12 2.46 8.90 11.38
N ASN A 13 2.82 8.46 10.16
CA ASN A 13 3.84 9.04 9.30
C ASN A 13 5.23 9.21 9.95
N VAL A 14 5.54 8.39 10.96
CA VAL A 14 6.82 8.39 11.68
C VAL A 14 7.41 6.98 11.65
N THR A 15 6.61 5.97 11.95
CA THR A 15 7.07 4.59 12.07
C THR A 15 7.24 3.95 10.69
N ALA A 16 8.48 3.73 10.26
CA ALA A 16 8.75 2.97 9.05
C ALA A 16 8.28 1.51 9.20
N LEU A 17 7.74 0.92 8.13
CA LEU A 17 7.22 -0.44 8.08
C LEU A 17 8.06 -1.33 7.15
N PRO A 18 9.21 -1.85 7.62
CA PRO A 18 10.01 -2.80 6.84
C PRO A 18 9.34 -4.18 6.73
N LYS A 19 8.40 -4.48 7.63
CA LYS A 19 7.65 -5.75 7.67
C LYS A 19 6.29 -5.56 8.33
N TRP A 20 5.36 -6.45 8.01
CA TRP A 20 4.04 -6.54 8.65
C TRP A 20 3.97 -7.80 9.51
N GLU A 21 3.99 -7.61 10.83
CA GLU A 21 3.81 -8.67 11.81
C GLU A 21 2.37 -8.70 12.27
N ILE A 22 1.59 -9.70 11.84
CA ILE A 22 0.19 -9.83 12.24
C ILE A 22 0.04 -10.59 13.56
N GLY A 23 1.01 -11.44 13.89
CA GLY A 23 0.96 -12.33 15.05
C GLY A 23 0.08 -13.55 14.80
N THR A 24 -0.42 -14.14 15.89
CA THR A 24 -1.32 -15.31 15.85
C THR A 24 -2.76 -14.86 15.66
N ILE A 25 -3.46 -15.50 14.74
CA ILE A 25 -4.88 -15.26 14.45
C ILE A 25 -5.59 -16.61 14.50
N ASP A 26 -6.74 -16.66 15.14
CA ASP A 26 -7.59 -17.85 15.14
C ASP A 26 -8.28 -18.00 13.78
N ALA A 27 -8.35 -19.22 13.26
CA ALA A 27 -9.08 -19.50 12.03
C ALA A 27 -10.56 -19.11 12.18
N GLY A 28 -11.10 -18.42 11.17
CA GLY A 28 -12.46 -17.87 11.21
C GLY A 28 -12.56 -16.47 11.84
N SER A 29 -11.43 -15.82 12.12
CA SER A 29 -11.39 -14.47 12.68
C SER A 29 -10.59 -13.48 11.82
N THR A 30 -10.76 -12.19 12.11
CA THR A 30 -10.06 -11.09 11.46
C THR A 30 -8.97 -10.53 12.38
N SER A 31 -7.82 -10.20 11.82
CA SER A 31 -6.74 -9.54 12.54
C SER A 31 -7.11 -8.09 12.91
N PRO A 32 -6.38 -7.48 13.85
CA PRO A 32 -6.33 -6.03 13.95
C PRO A 32 -5.92 -5.41 12.60
N ALA A 33 -6.53 -4.28 12.27
CA ALA A 33 -6.22 -3.55 11.05
C ALA A 33 -4.89 -2.79 11.17
N LEU A 34 -4.09 -2.79 10.11
CA LEU A 34 -2.87 -2.02 9.96
C LEU A 34 -3.08 -0.89 8.94
N GLY A 35 -3.02 0.35 9.41
CA GLY A 35 -2.95 1.54 8.55
C GLY A 35 -1.54 1.76 8.00
N VAL A 36 -1.43 1.98 6.69
CA VAL A 36 -0.17 2.15 5.96
C VAL A 36 -0.25 3.36 5.02
N LEU A 37 0.84 4.13 4.98
CA LEU A 37 1.12 5.14 3.96
C LEU A 37 2.19 4.60 3.02
N ILE A 38 1.83 4.42 1.76
CA ILE A 38 2.71 3.99 0.67
C ILE A 38 3.13 5.25 -0.08
N TRP A 39 4.37 5.67 0.13
CA TRP A 39 4.90 6.92 -0.40
C TRP A 39 5.68 6.73 -1.70
N ASN A 40 5.70 7.77 -2.52
CA ASN A 40 6.70 8.03 -3.55
C ASN A 40 7.37 9.38 -3.27
N ASN A 41 8.71 9.38 -3.18
CA ASN A 41 9.54 10.56 -2.94
C ASN A 41 9.29 11.28 -1.60
N ARG A 42 9.02 10.55 -0.50
CA ARG A 42 8.73 11.18 0.81
C ARG A 42 9.86 12.09 1.28
N GLY A 43 9.58 13.38 1.45
CA GLY A 43 10.57 14.36 1.94
C GLY A 43 11.70 14.67 0.94
N GLY A 44 11.52 14.33 -0.34
CA GLY A 44 12.52 14.57 -1.37
C GLY A 44 12.60 16.03 -1.81
N THR A 45 13.81 16.50 -2.07
CA THR A 45 14.09 17.89 -2.49
C THR A 45 14.04 18.10 -4.00
N SER A 46 13.91 17.04 -4.79
CA SER A 46 13.86 17.05 -6.25
C SER A 46 12.77 16.11 -6.74
N ASP A 47 12.20 16.40 -7.90
CA ASP A 47 11.15 15.58 -8.50
C ASP A 47 11.70 14.22 -8.97
N LEU A 48 10.96 13.16 -8.64
CA LEU A 48 11.10 11.80 -9.15
C LEU A 48 9.92 11.47 -10.06
N SER A 49 10.06 10.40 -10.83
CA SER A 49 9.00 9.91 -11.70
C SER A 49 7.73 9.58 -10.94
N THR A 50 6.59 9.84 -11.58
CA THR A 50 5.27 9.51 -11.01
C THR A 50 5.00 8.03 -11.18
N MET A 51 4.57 7.36 -10.11
CA MET A 51 4.09 5.99 -10.20
C MET A 51 2.70 6.01 -10.85
N THR A 52 2.51 5.19 -11.88
CA THR A 52 1.27 5.07 -12.65
C THR A 52 0.78 3.62 -12.63
N ASN A 53 -0.53 3.43 -12.86
CA ASN A 53 -1.18 2.12 -12.82
C ASN A 53 -0.90 1.35 -11.52
N CYS A 54 -0.88 2.07 -10.39
CA CYS A 54 -0.51 1.51 -9.10
C CYS A 54 -1.53 0.48 -8.62
N THR A 55 -1.04 -0.70 -8.23
CA THR A 55 -1.86 -1.77 -7.63
C THR A 55 -1.15 -2.40 -6.45
N ILE A 56 -1.92 -2.98 -5.53
CA ILE A 56 -1.44 -3.74 -4.38
C ILE A 56 -2.00 -5.18 -4.43
N THR A 57 -1.17 -6.14 -4.04
CA THR A 57 -1.53 -7.55 -3.88
C THR A 57 -0.65 -8.22 -2.83
N THR A 58 -0.92 -9.48 -2.53
CA THR A 58 -0.02 -10.35 -1.76
C THR A 58 0.59 -11.42 -2.65
N LYS A 59 1.81 -11.84 -2.30
CA LYS A 59 2.57 -12.90 -2.95
C LYS A 59 3.12 -13.84 -1.88
N ASP A 60 3.53 -15.04 -2.26
CA ASP A 60 4.28 -15.91 -1.35
C ASP A 60 5.65 -15.29 -1.00
N SER A 61 6.36 -15.90 -0.06
CA SER A 61 7.68 -15.44 0.39
C SER A 61 8.75 -15.42 -0.71
N ALA A 62 8.59 -16.19 -1.79
CA ALA A 62 9.46 -16.19 -2.97
C ALA A 62 8.98 -15.21 -4.06
N GLY A 63 7.84 -14.54 -3.85
CA GLY A 63 7.27 -13.58 -4.79
C GLY A 63 6.36 -14.19 -5.86
N GLY A 64 6.01 -15.46 -5.74
CA GLY A 64 5.06 -16.18 -6.58
C GLY A 64 3.61 -16.09 -6.09
N ASP A 65 2.73 -16.77 -6.83
CA ASP A 65 1.27 -16.77 -6.61
C ASP A 65 0.82 -18.09 -5.99
N THR A 66 1.56 -18.56 -4.97
CA THR A 66 1.32 -19.85 -4.32
C THR A 66 1.01 -19.71 -2.84
N GLY A 67 0.62 -20.81 -2.20
CA GLY A 67 0.28 -20.85 -0.78
C GLY A 67 -1.17 -20.43 -0.49
N GLU A 68 -1.70 -20.95 0.60
CA GLU A 68 -3.13 -20.84 0.93
C GLU A 68 -3.56 -19.38 1.12
N LEU A 69 -2.76 -18.58 1.83
CA LEU A 69 -3.06 -17.16 2.09
C LEU A 69 -3.21 -16.34 0.80
N VAL A 70 -2.38 -16.62 -0.20
CA VAL A 70 -2.36 -15.89 -1.47
C VAL A 70 -3.50 -16.37 -2.36
N THR A 71 -3.62 -17.68 -2.54
CA THR A 71 -4.61 -18.30 -3.44
C THR A 71 -6.04 -18.13 -2.95
N ASN A 72 -6.27 -18.17 -1.63
CA ASN A 72 -7.58 -17.93 -1.02
C ASN A 72 -7.79 -16.47 -0.59
N THR A 73 -6.86 -15.57 -0.93
CA THR A 73 -6.98 -14.11 -0.73
C THR A 73 -7.32 -13.71 0.71
N TRP A 74 -6.56 -14.21 1.69
CA TRP A 74 -6.86 -13.94 3.11
C TRP A 74 -6.58 -12.49 3.50
N ILE A 75 -5.75 -11.78 2.73
CA ILE A 75 -5.48 -10.37 2.99
C ILE A 75 -6.54 -9.52 2.31
N GLU A 76 -7.05 -8.58 3.08
CA GLU A 76 -8.04 -7.61 2.68
C GLU A 76 -7.43 -6.20 2.78
N VAL A 77 -7.76 -5.36 1.80
CA VAL A 77 -7.31 -3.98 1.73
C VAL A 77 -8.49 -3.03 1.53
N ARG A 78 -8.45 -1.90 2.22
CA ARG A 78 -9.30 -0.73 1.97
C ARG A 78 -8.40 0.44 1.60
N VAL A 79 -8.69 1.14 0.50
CA VAL A 79 -7.90 2.29 0.05
C VAL A 79 -8.52 3.57 0.60
N ASP A 80 -8.13 3.95 1.81
CA ASP A 80 -8.70 5.10 2.54
C ASP A 80 -8.52 6.42 1.76
N SER A 81 -7.39 6.55 1.07
CA SER A 81 -7.10 7.70 0.20
C SER A 81 -8.06 7.85 -0.99
N MET A 82 -8.75 6.77 -1.38
CA MET A 82 -9.81 6.80 -2.40
C MET A 82 -11.22 6.95 -1.79
N GLY A 83 -11.32 7.18 -0.47
CA GLY A 83 -12.60 7.30 0.23
C GLY A 83 -13.36 5.99 0.38
N GLU A 84 -12.69 4.85 0.24
CA GLU A 84 -13.33 3.55 0.38
C GLU A 84 -13.78 3.29 1.82
N THR A 85 -14.94 2.65 1.97
CA THR A 85 -15.49 2.26 3.27
C THR A 85 -15.39 0.77 3.54
N GLY A 86 -15.37 -0.05 2.48
CA GLY A 86 -15.32 -1.51 2.55
C GLY A 86 -13.94 -2.09 2.19
N PHE A 87 -13.68 -3.30 2.68
CA PHE A 87 -12.48 -4.07 2.37
C PHE A 87 -12.64 -4.89 1.08
N THR A 88 -11.57 -5.01 0.32
CA THR A 88 -11.46 -5.86 -0.88
C THR A 88 -10.37 -6.91 -0.66
N LYS A 89 -10.67 -8.17 -0.97
CA LYS A 89 -9.68 -9.27 -0.90
C LYS A 89 -8.62 -9.15 -1.98
N ILE A 90 -7.37 -9.46 -1.65
CA ILE A 90 -6.22 -9.44 -2.56
C ILE A 90 -5.34 -10.68 -2.38
N GLY A 91 -4.69 -11.09 -3.47
CA GLY A 91 -3.76 -12.21 -3.49
C GLY A 91 -3.44 -12.70 -4.89
N GLY A 92 -2.16 -12.90 -5.18
CA GLY A 92 -1.69 -13.42 -6.46
C GLY A 92 -2.05 -12.47 -7.60
N SER A 93 -2.89 -12.94 -8.53
CA SER A 93 -3.41 -12.17 -9.65
C SER A 93 -4.58 -11.24 -9.27
N VAL A 94 -5.20 -11.43 -8.10
CA VAL A 94 -6.25 -10.54 -7.58
C VAL A 94 -5.58 -9.33 -6.95
N THR A 95 -5.57 -8.22 -7.69
CA THR A 95 -4.95 -6.96 -7.26
C THR A 95 -5.99 -5.87 -7.02
N LYS A 96 -5.65 -4.90 -6.17
CA LYS A 96 -6.47 -3.72 -5.91
C LYS A 96 -5.73 -2.48 -6.40
N ALA A 97 -6.42 -1.60 -7.13
CA ALA A 97 -5.85 -0.30 -7.50
C ALA A 97 -5.64 0.58 -6.26
N ILE A 98 -4.51 1.28 -6.20
CA ILE A 98 -4.23 2.28 -5.18
C ILE A 98 -3.94 3.63 -5.84
N GLN A 99 -4.23 4.72 -5.13
CA GLN A 99 -4.07 6.07 -5.66
C GLN A 99 -3.85 7.06 -4.52
N ALA A 100 -3.15 8.14 -4.79
CA ALA A 100 -3.08 9.30 -3.92
C ALA A 100 -4.43 10.01 -3.76
N GLY A 101 -4.69 10.52 -2.55
CA GLY A 101 -6.00 11.03 -2.13
C GLY A 101 -6.19 12.54 -2.23
N GLY A 102 -5.20 13.26 -2.77
CA GLY A 102 -5.28 14.70 -2.92
C GLY A 102 -4.04 15.29 -3.56
N ASN A 103 -3.87 16.60 -3.42
CA ASN A 103 -2.80 17.33 -4.09
C ASN A 103 -1.54 17.38 -3.22
N THR A 104 -0.41 17.51 -3.90
CA THR A 104 0.83 17.98 -3.26
C THR A 104 1.01 19.46 -3.52
N VAL A 105 1.30 20.21 -2.46
CA VAL A 105 1.57 21.65 -2.51
C VAL A 105 2.98 21.89 -2.00
N ASN A 106 3.80 22.53 -2.82
CA ASN A 106 5.15 22.95 -2.45
C ASN A 106 5.41 24.38 -2.98
N ALA A 107 6.65 24.87 -2.84
CA ALA A 107 7.01 26.22 -3.27
C ALA A 107 6.87 26.47 -4.78
N THR A 108 6.88 25.43 -5.61
CA THR A 108 6.79 25.53 -7.08
C THR A 108 5.37 25.39 -7.61
N GLY A 109 4.41 24.91 -6.80
CA GLY A 109 3.01 24.89 -7.18
C GLY A 109 2.15 23.86 -6.47
N THR A 110 0.98 23.61 -7.05
CA THR A 110 0.03 22.56 -6.65
C THR A 110 -0.03 21.49 -7.73
N TYR A 111 0.18 20.24 -7.35
CA TYR A 111 0.25 19.09 -8.24
C TYR A 111 -0.85 18.10 -7.89
N SER A 112 -1.62 17.68 -8.89
CA SER A 112 -2.76 16.78 -8.71
C SER A 112 -2.45 15.42 -9.35
N PRO A 113 -2.60 14.30 -8.65
CA PRO A 113 -2.46 12.97 -9.24
C PRO A 113 -3.64 12.66 -10.17
N ASN A 114 -3.39 11.92 -11.26
CA ASN A 114 -4.47 11.28 -12.02
C ASN A 114 -4.90 9.97 -11.35
N THR A 115 -5.81 9.25 -12.02
CA THR A 115 -6.29 7.96 -11.53
C THR A 115 -5.18 6.93 -11.41
N LYS A 116 -5.11 6.21 -10.29
CA LYS A 116 -4.08 5.19 -9.99
C LYS A 116 -2.64 5.71 -9.98
N GLU A 117 -2.46 6.99 -9.67
CA GLU A 117 -1.14 7.61 -9.55
C GLU A 117 -0.73 7.90 -8.12
N ILE A 118 0.58 7.87 -7.90
CA ILE A 118 1.25 8.40 -6.72
C ILE A 118 2.42 9.25 -7.20
N LEU A 119 2.31 10.57 -7.03
CA LEU A 119 3.25 11.56 -7.56
C LEU A 119 4.64 11.38 -6.97
N GLY A 120 5.65 11.68 -7.78
CA GLY A 120 7.04 11.75 -7.34
C GLY A 120 7.53 13.17 -7.09
N VAL A 121 6.65 14.18 -7.05
CA VAL A 121 7.05 15.58 -6.90
C VAL A 121 7.73 15.86 -5.56
N ALA A 122 8.64 16.82 -5.52
CA ALA A 122 9.33 17.24 -4.29
C ALA A 122 8.33 17.68 -3.22
N ASN A 123 8.56 17.29 -1.98
CA ASN A 123 7.65 17.53 -0.86
C ASN A 123 8.38 17.54 0.49
N ASP A 124 7.71 18.01 1.54
CA ASP A 124 8.26 18.13 2.89
C ASP A 124 8.06 16.87 3.74
N GLY A 125 7.46 15.81 3.18
CA GLY A 125 7.15 14.57 3.89
C GLY A 125 5.97 14.68 4.87
N SER A 126 5.29 15.83 4.93
CA SER A 126 4.09 16.01 5.75
C SER A 126 2.86 15.45 5.04
N ILE A 127 1.94 14.85 5.80
CA ILE A 127 0.66 14.34 5.26
C ILE A 127 -0.17 15.49 4.67
N ALA A 128 -0.17 16.65 5.33
CA ALA A 128 -1.03 17.77 4.97
C ALA A 128 -0.69 18.34 3.58
N ASN A 129 0.60 18.51 3.29
CA ASN A 129 1.06 19.14 2.06
C ASN A 129 1.39 18.15 0.95
N SER A 130 1.45 16.84 1.23
CA SER A 130 1.98 15.84 0.30
C SER A 130 0.95 14.77 -0.08
N LYS A 131 -0.35 15.10 -0.06
CA LYS A 131 -1.43 14.11 -0.31
C LYS A 131 -1.36 13.46 -1.70
N GLY A 132 -0.64 14.08 -2.64
CA GLY A 132 -0.36 13.53 -3.98
C GLY A 132 0.76 12.48 -3.99
N ASN A 133 1.62 12.46 -2.97
CA ASN A 133 2.82 11.62 -2.91
C ASN A 133 2.62 10.31 -2.14
N PHE A 134 1.44 10.03 -1.61
CA PHE A 134 1.18 8.75 -0.95
C PHE A 134 -0.23 8.24 -1.20
N ALA A 135 -0.37 6.92 -1.25
CA ALA A 135 -1.63 6.23 -1.07
C ALA A 135 -1.75 5.79 0.40
N GLN A 136 -2.89 6.07 1.02
CA GLN A 136 -3.24 5.53 2.33
C GLN A 136 -4.12 4.30 2.15
N VAL A 137 -3.71 3.20 2.78
CA VAL A 137 -4.43 1.92 2.78
C VAL A 137 -4.55 1.37 4.20
N THR A 138 -5.61 0.62 4.45
CA THR A 138 -5.79 -0.18 5.65
C THR A 138 -5.78 -1.65 5.25
N LEU A 139 -4.90 -2.44 5.85
CA LEU A 139 -4.73 -3.87 5.60
C LEU A 139 -5.22 -4.68 6.79
N GLN A 140 -5.85 -5.83 6.54
CA GLN A 140 -6.17 -6.81 7.57
C GLN A 140 -6.08 -8.22 6.99
N ALA A 141 -5.86 -9.21 7.86
CA ALA A 141 -6.03 -10.61 7.51
C ALA A 141 -7.42 -11.07 7.95
N ASN A 142 -8.15 -11.72 7.06
CA ASN A 142 -9.42 -12.38 7.30
C ASN A 142 -9.23 -13.88 7.05
N VAL A 143 -8.88 -14.61 8.10
CA VAL A 143 -8.45 -16.01 7.99
C VAL A 143 -9.69 -16.90 7.96
N PRO A 144 -9.88 -17.74 6.93
CA PRO A 144 -11.05 -18.62 6.86
C PRO A 144 -11.00 -19.69 7.97
N ALA A 145 -12.17 -20.17 8.41
CA ALA A 145 -12.26 -21.23 9.44
C ALA A 145 -11.64 -22.56 8.99
N THR A 146 -11.47 -22.76 7.68
CA THR A 146 -10.84 -23.94 7.08
C THR A 146 -9.33 -23.80 6.91
N ALA A 147 -8.74 -22.68 7.35
CA ALA A 147 -7.32 -22.41 7.20
C ALA A 147 -6.46 -23.49 7.85
N THR A 148 -5.39 -23.89 7.16
CA THR A 148 -4.39 -24.80 7.72
C THR A 148 -3.61 -24.08 8.82
N ALA A 149 -3.53 -24.68 10.01
CA ALA A 149 -2.72 -24.14 11.10
C ALA A 149 -1.23 -24.17 10.75
N GLY A 150 -0.52 -23.09 11.08
CA GLY A 150 0.93 -23.01 10.88
C GLY A 150 1.42 -21.58 10.64
N ASN A 151 2.73 -21.44 10.52
CA ASN A 151 3.34 -20.16 10.17
C ASN A 151 3.17 -19.88 8.69
N VAL A 152 2.65 -18.68 8.38
CA VAL A 152 2.49 -18.21 7.00
C VAL A 152 3.33 -16.95 6.81
N ASN A 153 4.35 -17.05 5.95
CA ASN A 153 5.13 -15.91 5.50
C ASN A 153 4.67 -15.51 4.10
N PHE A 154 4.50 -14.21 3.87
CA PHE A 154 4.04 -13.68 2.59
C PHE A 154 4.65 -12.30 2.37
N LEU A 155 4.54 -11.81 1.14
CA LEU A 155 4.94 -10.46 0.76
C LEU A 155 3.69 -9.63 0.45
N THR A 156 3.65 -8.40 0.96
CA THR A 156 2.73 -7.38 0.44
C THR A 156 3.46 -6.62 -0.66
N ARG A 157 2.89 -6.57 -1.86
CA ARG A 157 3.56 -6.03 -3.06
C ARG A 157 2.74 -4.91 -3.67
N VAL A 158 3.41 -3.79 -3.95
CA VAL A 158 2.92 -2.73 -4.84
C VAL A 158 3.57 -2.89 -6.20
N ALA A 159 2.76 -2.87 -7.26
CA ALA A 159 3.20 -2.90 -8.65
C ALA A 159 2.78 -1.60 -9.34
N TYR A 160 3.66 -1.07 -10.17
CA TYR A 160 3.49 0.22 -10.86
C TYR A 160 4.34 0.28 -12.13
N GLN A 161 3.98 1.22 -13.01
CA GLN A 161 4.83 1.76 -14.07
C GLN A 161 5.24 3.18 -13.66
N TYR A 162 6.19 3.81 -14.37
CA TYR A 162 6.53 5.20 -14.06
C TYR A 162 6.86 6.03 -15.29
N VAL A 163 6.58 7.33 -15.19
CA VAL A 163 6.81 8.37 -16.22
C VAL A 163 7.55 9.56 -15.65
#